data_AF-A0A6F8T040-F1
#
_entry.id   AF-A0A6F8T040-F1
#
_cell.length_a   1.000
_cell.length_b   1.000
_cell.length_c   1.000
_cell.angle_alpha   90.00
_cell.angle_beta   90.00
_cell.angle_gamma   90.00
#
_symmetry.space_group_name_H-M   'P 1'
#
loop_
_entity.id
_entity.type
_entity.pdbx_description
1 polymer ?
#
loop_
_entity_poly.entity_id
_entity_poly.type
_entity_poly.pdbx_seq_one_letter_code
_entity_poly.pdbx_strand_id
1 'polypeptide(L)'
;MLDDIIKDLALQNCFTEIDKAEWHKLSHAFAKEPDELKRTVFIRALSAHSGVPIVQVQAAFASLNNNFLSRAEQEQIHTRLQKAQGTTTLKINDFQQHQIFKNMDLDSLSISRAQWNTLITRFEQQHRAHVTQSFFLSTLSAIKKTSVDNLNAALSREQPARKSKRKHPEDKEISSKRVFHPYREDFGVNPLIFQSLTKNLDLEDKLEATGVRVVPPLSPATPERGYPIVKQTPGGTKVRPVFTTARCTLFTHLTPIKCRVNIQDVSQEQIAENLPRLRIGRAEPVKYIANLESILERSGMVRRQTQRAVAGASAADVFRAHGIAIIPAHSRFKHWAHLIAHFLAEPQDILTKDPEQEVINLIPSTAEANYNTLEAIELFIKDKLMDEITDQIHIHVQPIYSEERLIPDSLVYTLDWIECDLNGEYEKHNEVFFINPQSHFRLTKSMHQSIALLREAGDIASSTEMDADEHNANNLMRIKP
;
A
#
# COMPACT_ATOMS: atom_id res chain seq x y z
N MET A 1 -17.67 31.36 11.24
CA MET A 1 -16.52 32.28 11.04
C MET A 1 -15.30 31.55 10.48
N LEU A 2 -14.56 30.74 11.25
CA LEU A 2 -13.41 30.02 10.66
C LEU A 2 -13.84 29.05 9.55
N ASP A 3 -14.97 28.37 9.71
CA ASP A 3 -15.51 27.45 8.69
C ASP A 3 -15.81 28.17 7.35
N ASP A 4 -16.25 29.43 7.41
CA ASP A 4 -16.52 30.25 6.23
C ASP A 4 -15.21 30.69 5.57
N ILE A 5 -14.23 31.12 6.38
CA ILE A 5 -12.90 31.50 5.89
C ILE A 5 -12.19 30.28 5.26
N ILE A 6 -12.31 29.08 5.84
CA ILE A 6 -11.73 27.86 5.28
C ILE A 6 -12.33 27.58 3.90
N LYS A 7 -13.65 27.73 3.74
CA LYS A 7 -14.31 27.59 2.44
C LYS A 7 -13.82 28.64 1.45
N ASP A 8 -13.72 29.90 1.87
CA ASP A 8 -13.25 30.98 1.01
C ASP A 8 -11.80 30.75 0.54
N LEU A 9 -10.90 30.34 1.44
CA LEU A 9 -9.51 30.00 1.11
C LEU A 9 -9.41 28.82 0.13
N ALA A 10 -10.34 27.87 0.19
CA ALA A 10 -10.40 26.74 -0.72
C ALA A 10 -10.94 27.11 -2.11
N LEU A 11 -11.78 28.15 -2.21
CA LEU A 11 -12.36 28.63 -3.47
C LEU A 11 -11.49 29.67 -4.17
N GLN A 12 -10.66 30.40 -3.43
CA GLN A 12 -9.78 31.42 -4.01
C GLN A 12 -8.71 30.80 -4.92
N ASN A 13 -8.35 31.54 -5.97
CA ASN A 13 -7.24 31.17 -6.85
C ASN A 13 -5.96 31.01 -6.01
N CYS A 14 -5.24 29.90 -6.22
CA CYS A 14 -4.02 29.58 -5.50
C CYS A 14 -2.90 30.62 -5.66
N PHE A 15 -2.99 31.52 -6.66
CA PHE A 15 -2.06 32.62 -6.89
C PHE A 15 -2.45 33.91 -6.19
N THR A 16 -3.67 34.04 -5.69
CA THR A 16 -4.05 35.18 -4.85
C THR A 16 -3.18 35.14 -3.59
N GLU A 17 -2.47 36.23 -3.32
CA GLU A 17 -1.64 36.34 -2.11
C GLU A 17 -2.43 36.90 -0.95
N ILE A 18 -2.15 36.39 0.26
CA ILE A 18 -2.71 36.94 1.48
C ILE A 18 -1.84 38.15 1.83
N ASP A 19 -2.43 39.34 1.76
CA ASP A 19 -1.73 40.57 2.13
C ASP A 19 -1.56 40.68 3.65
N LYS A 20 -0.79 41.67 4.10
CA LYS A 20 -0.50 41.86 5.53
C LYS A 20 -1.76 42.15 6.35
N ALA A 21 -2.70 42.91 5.81
CA ALA A 21 -3.92 43.27 6.52
C ALA A 21 -4.81 42.03 6.69
N GLU A 22 -4.85 41.16 5.70
CA GLU A 22 -5.58 39.92 5.75
C GLU A 22 -4.91 38.91 6.69
N TRP A 23 -3.58 38.76 6.65
CA TRP A 23 -2.85 37.97 7.66
C TRP A 23 -3.15 38.41 9.08
N HIS A 24 -3.25 39.71 9.31
CA HIS A 24 -3.64 40.28 10.59
C HIS A 24 -5.07 39.88 10.97
N LYS A 25 -6.06 40.06 10.09
CA LYS A 25 -7.45 39.61 10.37
C LYS A 25 -7.54 38.12 10.67
N LEU A 26 -6.83 37.29 9.90
CA LEU A 26 -6.81 35.83 10.04
C LEU A 26 -6.21 35.41 11.39
N SER A 27 -5.14 36.06 11.85
CA SER A 27 -4.58 35.83 13.20
C SER A 27 -5.57 36.17 14.31
N HIS A 28 -6.30 37.28 14.18
CA HIS A 28 -7.37 37.64 15.13
C HIS A 28 -8.54 36.66 15.11
N ALA A 29 -8.93 36.18 13.93
CA ALA A 29 -9.95 35.14 13.79
C ALA A 29 -9.54 33.84 14.51
N PHE A 30 -8.29 33.43 14.34
CA PHE A 30 -7.71 32.28 15.02
C PHE A 30 -7.67 32.44 16.55
N ALA A 31 -7.30 33.63 17.05
CA ALA A 31 -7.26 33.93 18.48
C ALA A 31 -8.63 33.78 19.16
N LYS A 32 -9.70 34.13 18.44
CA LYS A 32 -11.08 34.12 18.94
C LYS A 32 -11.75 32.75 18.92
N GLU A 33 -11.24 31.79 18.14
CA GLU A 33 -11.81 30.45 18.06
C GLU A 33 -11.39 29.62 19.28
N PRO A 34 -12.28 29.15 20.16
CA PRO A 34 -11.89 28.31 21.29
C PRO A 34 -11.56 26.84 20.91
N ASP A 35 -12.07 26.33 19.80
CA ASP A 35 -11.90 24.93 19.39
C ASP A 35 -10.53 24.66 18.75
N GLU A 36 -9.73 23.81 19.39
CA GLU A 36 -8.39 23.42 18.93
C GLU A 36 -8.39 22.60 17.63
N LEU A 37 -9.42 21.77 17.41
CA LEU A 37 -9.55 21.01 16.16
C LEU A 37 -9.83 21.96 15.00
N LYS A 38 -10.73 22.94 15.18
CA LYS A 38 -11.00 23.96 14.16
C LYS A 38 -9.78 24.83 13.87
N ARG A 39 -9.04 25.24 14.90
CA ARG A 39 -7.76 25.93 14.76
C ARG A 39 -6.77 25.12 13.92
N THR A 40 -6.67 23.82 14.17
CA THR A 40 -5.79 22.91 13.43
C THR A 40 -6.18 22.81 11.95
N VAL A 41 -7.47 22.63 11.67
CA VAL A 41 -8.00 22.58 10.29
C VAL A 41 -7.77 23.91 9.57
N PHE A 42 -8.02 25.03 10.24
CA PHE A 42 -7.81 26.37 9.70
C PHE A 42 -6.34 26.64 9.34
N ILE A 43 -5.40 26.27 10.21
CA ILE A 43 -3.97 26.39 9.93
C ILE A 43 -3.57 25.54 8.73
N ARG A 44 -4.12 24.32 8.59
CA ARG A 44 -3.88 23.48 7.41
C ARG A 44 -4.39 24.15 6.14
N ALA A 45 -5.60 24.72 6.17
CA ALA A 45 -6.16 25.45 5.04
C ALA A 45 -5.32 26.68 4.66
N LEU A 46 -4.89 27.47 5.65
CA LEU A 46 -3.99 28.62 5.43
C LEU A 46 -2.66 28.21 4.85
N SER A 47 -2.03 27.15 5.39
CA SER A 47 -0.78 26.61 4.86
C SER A 47 -0.96 26.13 3.43
N ALA A 48 -2.08 25.46 3.13
CA ALA A 48 -2.40 24.97 1.79
C ALA A 48 -2.58 26.10 0.77
N HIS A 49 -3.25 27.19 1.16
CA HIS A 49 -3.51 28.35 0.32
C HIS A 49 -2.27 29.23 0.16
N SER A 50 -1.60 29.59 1.26
CA SER A 50 -0.42 30.49 1.26
C SER A 50 0.87 29.81 0.83
N GLY A 51 0.94 28.47 0.90
CA GLY A 51 2.15 27.69 0.66
C GLY A 51 3.23 27.87 1.73
N VAL A 52 2.91 28.54 2.85
CA VAL A 52 3.81 28.68 4.01
C VAL A 52 3.70 27.40 4.85
N PRO A 53 4.80 26.78 5.31
CA PRO A 53 4.75 25.55 6.09
C PRO A 53 3.88 25.66 7.35
N ILE A 54 3.10 24.62 7.66
CA ILE A 54 2.20 24.56 8.83
C ILE A 54 2.89 25.03 10.10
N VAL A 55 4.09 24.52 10.38
CA VAL A 55 4.87 24.84 11.58
C VAL A 55 5.19 26.34 11.67
N GLN A 56 5.48 26.99 10.53
CA GLN A 56 5.76 28.42 10.48
C GLN A 56 4.49 29.24 10.72
N VAL A 57 3.35 28.84 10.13
CA VAL A 57 2.06 29.51 10.37
C VAL A 57 1.65 29.37 11.84
N GLN A 58 1.77 28.17 12.42
CA GLN A 58 1.46 27.91 13.83
C GLN A 58 2.33 28.76 14.76
N ALA A 59 3.65 28.78 14.55
CA ALA A 59 4.57 29.57 15.36
C ALA A 59 4.28 31.07 15.24
N ALA A 60 3.99 31.56 14.03
CA ALA A 60 3.63 32.96 13.80
C ALA A 60 2.33 33.33 14.53
N PHE A 61 1.28 32.51 14.41
CA PHE A 61 -0.02 32.78 15.01
C PHE A 61 0.01 32.65 16.54
N ALA A 62 0.76 31.69 17.08
CA ALA A 62 1.01 31.59 18.51
C ALA A 62 1.74 32.83 19.06
N SER A 63 2.72 33.35 18.30
CA SER A 63 3.43 34.58 18.67
C SER A 63 2.52 35.80 18.62
N LEU A 64 1.77 35.99 17.52
CA LEU A 64 0.83 37.11 17.33
C LEU A 64 -0.27 37.16 18.39
N ASN A 65 -0.65 36.00 18.93
CA ASN A 65 -1.64 35.90 20.01
C ASN A 65 -1.06 36.18 21.41
N ASN A 66 0.24 36.40 21.52
CA ASN A 66 0.87 36.75 22.78
C ASN A 66 0.80 38.28 23.00
N ASN A 67 0.14 38.71 24.08
CA ASN A 67 -0.19 40.12 24.34
C ASN A 67 1.02 41.05 24.56
N PHE A 68 2.25 40.51 24.57
CA PHE A 68 3.47 41.26 24.86
C PHE A 68 4.23 41.73 23.61
N LEU A 69 3.76 41.41 22.39
CA LEU A 69 4.43 41.86 21.18
C LEU A 69 4.15 43.33 20.86
N SER A 70 5.21 44.09 20.60
CA SER A 70 5.12 45.43 20.03
C SER A 70 4.57 45.39 18.61
N ARG A 71 4.01 46.53 18.15
CA ARG A 71 3.51 46.67 16.77
C ARG A 71 4.60 46.39 15.73
N ALA A 72 5.86 46.75 16.01
CA ALA A 72 6.99 46.50 15.12
C ALA A 72 7.29 44.99 14.99
N GLU A 73 7.19 44.23 16.08
CA GLU A 73 7.39 42.77 16.07
C GLU A 73 6.26 42.05 15.33
N GLN A 74 5.00 42.48 15.53
CA GLN A 74 3.86 41.96 14.78
C GLN A 74 4.03 42.19 13.26
N GLU A 75 4.42 43.40 12.87
CA GLU A 75 4.69 43.76 11.47
C GLU A 75 5.82 42.91 10.88
N GLN A 76 6.85 42.60 11.68
CA GLN A 76 7.95 41.73 11.25
C GLN A 76 7.48 40.29 11.00
N ILE A 77 6.59 39.75 11.85
CA ILE A 77 6.01 38.41 11.68
C ILE A 77 5.16 38.36 10.40
N HIS A 78 4.27 39.33 10.20
CA HIS A 78 3.45 39.41 8.98
C HIS A 78 4.31 39.54 7.72
N THR A 79 5.38 40.35 7.78
CA THR A 79 6.33 40.49 6.67
C THR A 79 7.06 39.17 6.37
N ARG A 80 7.41 38.37 7.38
CA ARG A 80 8.03 37.04 7.17
C ARG A 80 7.06 36.07 6.50
N LEU A 81 5.81 36.02 6.93
CA LEU A 81 4.77 35.19 6.31
C LEU A 81 4.55 35.57 4.85
N GLN A 82 4.39 36.87 4.57
CA GLN A 82 4.19 37.36 3.21
C GLN A 82 5.41 37.08 2.31
N LYS A 83 6.63 37.25 2.83
CA LYS A 83 7.86 36.93 2.08
C LYS A 83 7.97 35.43 1.78
N ALA A 84 7.62 34.56 2.73
CA ALA A 84 7.60 33.12 2.53
C ALA A 84 6.58 32.72 1.44
N GLN A 85 5.38 33.30 1.49
CA GLN A 85 4.36 33.13 0.46
C GLN A 85 4.83 33.60 -0.91
N GLY A 86 5.41 34.81 -1.02
CA GLY A 86 5.93 35.34 -2.27
C GLY A 86 7.05 34.48 -2.87
N THR A 87 7.93 33.94 -2.03
CA THR A 87 8.97 32.99 -2.46
C THR A 87 8.35 31.74 -3.07
N THR A 88 7.31 31.20 -2.43
CA THR A 88 6.55 30.08 -2.97
C THR A 88 5.89 30.42 -4.31
N THR A 89 5.20 31.56 -4.42
CA THR A 89 4.54 32.00 -5.66
C THR A 89 5.54 32.07 -6.82
N LEU A 90 6.72 32.66 -6.60
CA LEU A 90 7.76 32.73 -7.61
C LEU A 90 8.22 31.35 -8.07
N LYS A 91 8.49 30.42 -7.12
CA LYS A 91 8.87 29.04 -7.45
C LYS A 91 7.83 28.33 -8.31
N ILE A 92 6.54 28.53 -8.02
CA ILE A 92 5.45 27.92 -8.80
C ILE A 92 5.39 28.52 -10.21
N ASN A 93 5.49 29.84 -10.33
CA ASN A 93 5.49 30.52 -11.63
C ASN A 93 6.66 30.05 -12.51
N ASP A 94 7.85 29.91 -11.93
CA ASP A 94 9.05 29.40 -12.62
C ASP A 94 8.83 27.95 -13.08
N PHE A 95 8.26 27.11 -12.21
CA PHE A 95 7.96 25.72 -12.55
C PHE A 95 6.91 25.60 -13.67
N GLN A 96 5.91 26.48 -13.70
CA GLN A 96 4.90 26.52 -14.76
C GLN A 96 5.47 26.96 -16.12
N GLN A 97 6.69 27.53 -16.19
CA GLN A 97 7.34 27.85 -17.47
C GLN A 97 7.81 26.60 -18.24
N HIS A 98 7.78 25.41 -17.64
CA HIS A 98 8.12 24.18 -18.34
C HIS A 98 7.21 23.94 -19.56
N GLN A 99 7.81 23.53 -20.68
CA GLN A 99 7.16 23.43 -21.99
C GLN A 99 5.85 22.63 -22.00
N ILE A 100 5.71 21.63 -21.12
CA ILE A 100 4.50 20.79 -21.04
C ILE A 100 3.25 21.58 -20.65
N PHE A 101 3.40 22.68 -19.89
CA PHE A 101 2.27 23.43 -19.33
C PHE A 101 1.71 24.47 -20.29
N LYS A 102 2.48 24.88 -21.31
CA LYS A 102 2.10 25.96 -22.25
C LYS A 102 0.76 25.73 -22.95
N ASN A 103 0.36 24.48 -23.12
CA ASN A 103 -0.87 24.08 -23.81
C ASN A 103 -1.87 23.36 -22.90
N MET A 104 -1.63 23.32 -21.59
CA MET A 104 -2.53 22.69 -20.62
C MET A 104 -3.40 23.76 -19.97
N ASP A 105 -4.69 23.53 -19.94
CA ASP A 105 -5.61 24.33 -19.12
C ASP A 105 -5.52 23.84 -17.68
N LEU A 106 -4.62 24.43 -16.89
CA LEU A 106 -4.36 24.01 -15.52
C LEU A 106 -5.44 24.47 -14.54
N ASP A 107 -6.26 25.45 -14.93
CA ASP A 107 -7.32 25.99 -14.07
C ASP A 107 -8.40 24.95 -13.83
N SER A 108 -8.68 24.08 -14.81
CA SER A 108 -9.63 22.97 -14.68
C SER A 108 -9.21 21.93 -13.62
N LEU A 109 -7.93 21.91 -13.27
CA LEU A 109 -7.40 20.99 -12.27
C LEU A 109 -7.45 21.54 -10.84
N SER A 110 -7.78 22.82 -10.61
CA SER A 110 -7.88 23.44 -9.27
C SER A 110 -6.74 23.01 -8.31
N ILE A 111 -5.49 23.25 -8.72
CA ILE A 111 -4.29 22.82 -7.98
C ILE A 111 -3.94 23.87 -6.92
N SER A 112 -3.87 23.48 -5.64
CA SER A 112 -3.52 24.41 -4.56
C SER A 112 -2.02 24.69 -4.49
N ARG A 113 -1.63 25.76 -3.78
CA ARG A 113 -0.23 26.19 -3.64
C ARG A 113 0.62 25.12 -2.96
N ALA A 114 0.09 24.47 -1.92
CA ALA A 114 0.76 23.32 -1.29
C ALA A 114 0.91 22.12 -2.25
N GLN A 115 -0.08 21.84 -3.10
CA GLN A 115 0.02 20.75 -4.08
C GLN A 115 1.12 21.03 -5.12
N TRP A 116 1.21 22.28 -5.60
CA TRP A 116 2.32 22.72 -6.45
C TRP A 116 3.68 22.56 -5.76
N ASN A 117 3.80 23.00 -4.51
CA ASN A 117 5.04 22.84 -3.75
C ASN A 117 5.45 21.38 -3.59
N THR A 118 4.51 20.49 -3.28
CA THR A 118 4.78 19.05 -3.20
C THR A 118 5.26 18.50 -4.54
N LEU A 119 4.65 18.93 -5.64
CA LEU A 119 5.04 18.52 -6.98
C LEU A 119 6.46 19.01 -7.35
N ILE A 120 6.78 20.28 -7.05
CA ILE A 120 8.11 20.88 -7.26
C ILE A 120 9.16 20.15 -6.42
N THR A 121 8.88 19.96 -5.13
CA THR A 121 9.78 19.25 -4.21
C THR A 121 10.10 17.85 -4.75
N ARG A 122 9.08 17.11 -5.21
CA ARG A 122 9.28 15.78 -5.83
C ARG A 122 10.08 15.88 -7.13
N PHE A 123 9.87 16.90 -7.95
CA PHE A 123 10.65 17.10 -9.17
C PHE A 123 12.14 17.32 -8.87
N GLU A 124 12.44 18.19 -7.91
CA GLU A 124 13.79 18.53 -7.46
C GLU A 124 14.50 17.31 -6.85
N GLN A 125 13.83 16.59 -5.93
CA GLN A 125 14.35 15.36 -5.31
C GLN A 125 14.64 14.26 -6.33
N GLN A 126 13.87 14.21 -7.42
CA GLN A 126 14.09 13.23 -8.48
C GLN A 126 15.25 13.59 -9.42
N HIS A 127 15.85 14.77 -9.29
CA HIS A 127 16.91 15.29 -10.16
C HIS A 127 16.58 15.14 -11.65
N ARG A 128 15.33 15.40 -12.01
CA ARG A 128 14.87 15.31 -13.40
C ARG A 128 15.32 16.53 -14.18
N ALA A 129 15.76 16.32 -15.42
CA ALA A 129 16.09 17.43 -16.32
C ALA A 129 14.82 18.13 -16.85
N HIS A 130 13.72 17.40 -17.02
CA HIS A 130 12.49 17.90 -17.63
C HIS A 130 11.24 17.36 -16.93
N VAL A 131 10.23 18.21 -16.78
CA VAL A 131 8.89 17.80 -16.34
C VAL A 131 8.19 17.15 -17.52
N THR A 132 7.68 15.92 -17.33
CA THR A 132 6.89 15.21 -18.33
C THR A 132 5.43 15.13 -17.90
N GLN A 133 4.50 15.05 -18.86
CA GLN A 133 3.07 14.90 -18.55
C GLN A 133 2.80 13.66 -17.68
N SER A 134 3.47 12.54 -17.96
CA SER A 134 3.36 11.32 -17.14
C SER A 134 3.74 11.56 -15.68
N PHE A 135 4.84 12.30 -15.42
CA PHE A 135 5.26 12.66 -14.07
C PHE A 135 4.24 13.60 -13.42
N PHE A 136 3.89 14.69 -14.09
CA PHE A 136 2.96 15.69 -13.58
C PHE A 136 1.63 15.03 -13.15
N LEU A 137 1.02 14.25 -14.03
CA LEU A 137 -0.26 13.60 -13.75
C LEU A 137 -0.15 12.50 -12.70
N SER A 138 0.90 11.67 -12.72
CA SER A 138 1.07 10.64 -11.69
C SER A 138 1.26 11.24 -10.31
N THR A 139 2.04 12.33 -10.23
CA THR A 139 2.33 13.01 -8.98
C THR A 139 1.11 13.75 -8.47
N LEU A 140 0.40 14.48 -9.35
CA LEU A 140 -0.83 15.17 -8.98
C LEU A 140 -1.94 14.19 -8.57
N SER A 141 -2.06 13.06 -9.26
CA SER A 141 -3.00 11.97 -8.92
C SER A 141 -2.75 11.45 -7.51
N ALA A 142 -1.50 11.17 -7.16
CA ALA A 142 -1.12 10.74 -5.82
C ALA A 142 -1.40 11.82 -4.76
N ILE A 143 -1.13 13.09 -5.07
CA ILE A 143 -1.37 14.21 -4.15
C ILE A 143 -2.87 14.47 -3.93
N LYS A 144 -3.68 14.41 -4.99
CA LYS A 144 -5.12 14.69 -4.94
C LYS A 144 -5.98 13.49 -4.56
N LYS A 145 -5.42 12.29 -4.58
CA LYS A 145 -6.15 11.02 -4.47
C LYS A 145 -7.26 10.93 -5.53
N THR A 146 -6.90 11.24 -6.77
CA THR A 146 -7.81 11.22 -7.93
C THR A 146 -7.14 10.44 -9.05
N SER A 147 -7.89 9.61 -9.78
CA SER A 147 -7.32 8.79 -10.86
C SER A 147 -6.69 9.66 -11.96
N VAL A 148 -5.62 9.15 -12.58
CA VAL A 148 -4.95 9.84 -13.69
C VAL A 148 -5.89 10.04 -14.87
N ASP A 149 -6.85 9.15 -15.09
CA ASP A 149 -7.84 9.27 -16.17
C ASP A 149 -8.80 10.43 -15.93
N ASN A 150 -9.25 10.64 -14.69
CA ASN A 150 -10.07 11.79 -14.35
C ASN A 150 -9.30 13.11 -14.53
N LEU A 151 -8.02 13.14 -14.15
CA LEU A 151 -7.17 14.31 -14.41
C LEU A 151 -6.96 14.55 -15.91
N ASN A 152 -6.78 13.50 -16.72
CA ASN A 152 -6.68 13.63 -18.17
C ASN A 152 -7.99 14.10 -18.79
N ALA A 153 -9.14 13.60 -18.31
CA ALA A 153 -10.45 14.03 -18.77
C ALA A 153 -10.66 15.53 -18.50
N ALA A 154 -10.28 16.01 -17.31
CA ALA A 154 -10.35 17.44 -16.95
C ALA A 154 -9.44 18.34 -17.81
N LEU A 155 -8.28 17.81 -18.27
CA LEU A 155 -7.38 18.51 -19.19
C LEU A 155 -7.78 18.40 -20.67
N SER A 156 -8.62 17.42 -21.00
CA SER A 156 -9.02 17.16 -22.38
C SER A 156 -10.15 18.11 -22.75
N ARG A 157 -9.87 19.06 -23.65
CA ARG A 157 -10.93 19.82 -24.31
C ARG A 157 -11.84 18.84 -25.06
N GLU A 158 -13.15 19.07 -25.05
CA GLU A 158 -14.08 18.40 -25.96
C GLU A 158 -13.54 18.58 -27.39
N GLN A 159 -12.94 17.53 -27.93
CA GLN A 159 -12.53 17.57 -29.32
C GLN A 159 -13.79 17.44 -30.15
N PRO A 160 -13.98 18.27 -31.19
CA PRO A 160 -15.06 18.06 -32.14
C PRO A 160 -14.92 16.64 -32.65
N ALA A 161 -16.03 15.90 -32.66
CA ALA A 161 -16.06 14.50 -33.06
C ALA A 161 -15.34 14.36 -34.41
N ARG A 162 -14.10 13.87 -34.39
CA ARG A 162 -13.43 13.49 -35.62
C ARG A 162 -14.31 12.41 -36.20
N LYS A 163 -14.86 12.66 -37.40
CA LYS A 163 -15.43 11.61 -38.25
C LYS A 163 -14.31 10.63 -38.56
N SER A 164 -14.04 9.73 -37.63
CA SER A 164 -13.20 8.58 -37.88
C SER A 164 -13.88 7.84 -39.02
N LYS A 165 -13.11 7.43 -40.04
CA LYS A 165 -13.60 6.44 -41.01
C LYS A 165 -14.18 5.31 -40.18
N ARG A 166 -15.43 4.92 -40.47
CA ARG A 166 -16.10 3.77 -39.83
C ARG A 166 -15.08 2.65 -39.72
N LYS A 167 -14.54 2.44 -38.52
CA LYS A 167 -14.05 1.12 -38.18
C LYS A 167 -15.32 0.28 -38.23
N HIS A 168 -15.31 -0.78 -39.02
CA HIS A 168 -16.28 -1.84 -38.83
C HIS A 168 -16.33 -2.15 -37.32
N PRO A 169 -17.50 -2.45 -36.76
CA PRO A 169 -17.55 -3.07 -35.45
C PRO A 169 -16.89 -4.44 -35.61
N GLU A 170 -15.56 -4.46 -35.61
CA GLU A 170 -14.87 -5.57 -34.99
C GLU A 170 -15.36 -5.49 -33.55
N ASP A 171 -16.17 -6.47 -33.17
CA ASP A 171 -16.30 -6.86 -31.78
C ASP A 171 -14.92 -6.65 -31.18
N LYS A 172 -14.83 -5.81 -30.14
CA LYS A 172 -13.57 -5.70 -29.40
C LYS A 172 -13.36 -7.09 -28.84
N GLU A 173 -12.69 -7.95 -29.60
CA GLU A 173 -12.08 -9.17 -29.10
C GLU A 173 -11.21 -8.65 -27.99
N ILE A 174 -11.70 -8.85 -26.77
CA ILE A 174 -10.97 -8.65 -25.53
C ILE A 174 -9.64 -9.32 -25.81
N SER A 175 -8.60 -8.52 -26.04
CA SER A 175 -7.30 -9.00 -26.52
C SER A 175 -6.97 -10.25 -25.73
N SER A 176 -6.85 -11.39 -26.42
CA SER A 176 -6.82 -12.73 -25.81
C SER A 176 -6.05 -12.66 -24.50
N LYS A 177 -6.76 -12.70 -23.37
CA LYS A 177 -6.15 -12.57 -22.04
C LYS A 177 -5.03 -13.59 -22.02
N ARG A 178 -3.77 -13.16 -21.87
CA ARG A 178 -2.65 -14.10 -21.74
C ARG A 178 -3.04 -15.06 -20.64
N VAL A 179 -3.20 -16.34 -21.00
CA VAL A 179 -3.48 -17.40 -20.04
C VAL A 179 -2.26 -17.45 -19.13
N PHE A 180 -2.41 -16.90 -17.93
CA PHE A 180 -1.40 -17.01 -16.90
C PHE A 180 -1.42 -18.48 -16.48
N HIS A 181 -0.36 -19.23 -16.78
CA HIS A 181 -0.21 -20.56 -16.23
C HIS A 181 0.17 -20.40 -14.76
N PRO A 182 -0.74 -20.76 -13.82
CA PRO A 182 -0.58 -20.38 -12.42
C PRO A 182 0.55 -21.11 -11.71
N TYR A 183 1.12 -22.16 -12.31
CA TYR A 183 2.13 -22.99 -11.69
C TYR A 183 3.23 -23.37 -12.67
N ARG A 184 4.48 -23.37 -12.18
CA ARG A 184 5.51 -24.20 -12.79
C ARG A 184 5.22 -25.64 -12.32
N GLU A 185 5.12 -26.58 -13.26
CA GLU A 185 5.11 -27.99 -12.89
C GLU A 185 6.40 -28.28 -12.13
N ASP A 186 6.26 -28.62 -10.85
CA ASP A 186 7.39 -28.93 -9.99
C ASP A 186 7.08 -30.26 -9.30
N PHE A 187 7.97 -31.24 -9.50
CA PHE A 187 7.82 -32.62 -9.03
C PHE A 187 8.44 -32.84 -7.64
N GLY A 188 8.54 -31.78 -6.84
CA GLY A 188 9.18 -31.78 -5.52
C GLY A 188 8.27 -32.29 -4.40
N VAL A 189 8.89 -32.83 -3.34
CA VAL A 189 8.20 -33.22 -2.09
C VAL A 189 7.63 -31.97 -1.43
N ASN A 190 6.37 -32.03 -0.97
CA ASN A 190 5.70 -30.94 -0.26
C ASN A 190 6.38 -30.73 1.12
N PRO A 191 7.08 -29.60 1.36
CA PRO A 191 7.85 -29.38 2.58
C PRO A 191 7.00 -28.84 3.74
N LEU A 192 5.67 -28.79 3.57
CA LEU A 192 4.77 -28.28 4.59
C LEU A 192 4.58 -29.29 5.72
N ILE A 193 4.34 -28.73 6.90
CA ILE A 193 4.15 -29.45 8.15
C ILE A 193 2.83 -28.99 8.75
N PHE A 194 1.98 -29.94 9.10
CA PHE A 194 0.71 -29.68 9.76
C PHE A 194 0.72 -30.22 11.17
N GLN A 195 0.20 -29.44 12.11
CA GLN A 195 0.11 -29.83 13.52
C GLN A 195 -1.21 -30.56 13.76
N SER A 196 -1.12 -31.84 14.11
CA SER A 196 -2.24 -32.66 14.57
C SER A 196 -2.74 -32.14 15.92
N LEU A 197 -4.02 -31.78 15.98
CA LEU A 197 -4.76 -31.34 17.17
C LEU A 197 -6.14 -32.00 17.16
N THR A 198 -6.74 -32.18 18.34
CA THR A 198 -8.09 -32.78 18.44
C THR A 198 -9.14 -32.06 17.61
N LYS A 199 -8.99 -30.74 17.41
CA LYS A 199 -9.93 -29.88 16.66
C LYS A 199 -9.81 -29.94 15.13
N ASN A 200 -8.80 -30.63 14.59
CA ASN A 200 -8.52 -30.64 13.15
C ASN A 200 -8.13 -32.04 12.61
N LEU A 201 -8.53 -33.11 13.30
CA LEU A 201 -8.23 -34.50 12.93
C LEU A 201 -8.82 -34.89 11.56
N ASP A 202 -9.99 -34.36 11.20
CA ASP A 202 -10.67 -34.54 9.91
C ASP A 202 -9.88 -34.01 8.70
N LEU A 203 -8.84 -33.19 8.94
CA LEU A 203 -8.00 -32.62 7.89
C LEU A 203 -6.71 -33.41 7.67
N GLU A 204 -6.35 -34.33 8.57
CA GLU A 204 -5.05 -35.02 8.53
C GLU A 204 -4.90 -35.85 7.26
N ASP A 205 -5.81 -36.80 7.02
CA ASP A 205 -5.76 -37.68 5.84
C ASP A 205 -5.78 -36.90 4.53
N LYS A 206 -6.59 -35.83 4.46
CA LYS A 206 -6.70 -34.96 3.27
C LYS A 206 -5.39 -34.22 3.00
N LEU A 207 -4.74 -33.70 4.05
CA LEU A 207 -3.48 -32.98 3.91
C LEU A 207 -2.31 -33.93 3.62
N GLU A 208 -2.26 -35.10 4.26
CA GLU A 208 -1.26 -36.14 3.95
C GLU A 208 -1.34 -36.58 2.50
N ALA A 209 -2.55 -36.67 1.91
CA ALA A 209 -2.73 -36.97 0.50
C ALA A 209 -2.11 -35.92 -0.44
N THR A 210 -1.95 -34.67 0.02
CA THR A 210 -1.21 -33.62 -0.70
C THR A 210 0.31 -33.63 -0.43
N GLY A 211 0.79 -34.59 0.37
CA GLY A 211 2.19 -34.77 0.75
C GLY A 211 2.64 -33.96 1.96
N VAL A 212 1.72 -33.30 2.68
CA VAL A 212 2.04 -32.56 3.90
C VAL A 212 2.45 -33.54 5.00
N ARG A 213 3.49 -33.22 5.78
CA ARG A 213 3.85 -34.03 6.94
C ARG A 213 3.00 -33.64 8.15
N VAL A 214 2.10 -34.51 8.57
CA VAL A 214 1.38 -34.36 9.84
C VAL A 214 2.31 -34.75 10.99
N VAL A 215 2.36 -33.90 12.02
CA VAL A 215 3.19 -34.14 13.20
C VAL A 215 2.38 -33.90 14.48
N PRO A 216 2.79 -34.54 15.60
CA PRO A 216 2.25 -34.20 16.91
C PRO A 216 2.39 -32.71 17.26
N PRO A 217 1.70 -32.24 18.31
CA PRO A 217 1.74 -30.84 18.71
C PRO A 217 3.14 -30.22 18.76
N LEU A 218 3.30 -29.09 18.08
CA LEU A 218 4.55 -28.34 18.02
C LEU A 218 4.73 -27.51 19.30
N SER A 219 5.93 -27.52 19.88
CA SER A 219 6.26 -26.71 21.04
C SER A 219 6.72 -25.30 20.62
N PRO A 220 6.54 -24.26 21.45
CA PRO A 220 7.15 -22.95 21.20
C PRO A 220 8.68 -23.05 21.14
N ALA A 221 9.30 -22.28 20.25
CA ALA A 221 10.75 -22.18 20.13
C ALA A 221 11.21 -20.73 20.32
N THR A 222 12.50 -20.54 20.62
CA THR A 222 13.10 -19.22 20.62
C THR A 222 13.03 -18.59 19.22
N PRO A 223 12.55 -17.34 19.10
CA PRO A 223 12.52 -16.61 17.83
C PRO A 223 13.90 -16.59 17.16
N GLU A 224 13.90 -16.50 15.84
CA GLU A 224 15.12 -16.33 15.05
C GLU A 224 15.05 -15.05 14.22
N ARG A 225 16.21 -14.60 13.74
CA ARG A 225 16.31 -13.36 12.96
C ARG A 225 15.38 -13.38 11.74
N GLY A 226 14.45 -12.44 11.70
CA GLY A 226 13.43 -12.35 10.65
C GLY A 226 12.20 -13.25 10.83
N TYR A 227 12.15 -14.03 11.91
CA TYR A 227 11.08 -14.96 12.22
C TYR A 227 10.64 -14.77 13.69
N PRO A 228 9.68 -13.86 13.95
CA PRO A 228 9.22 -13.59 15.32
C PRO A 228 8.45 -14.77 15.93
N ILE A 229 7.77 -15.56 15.08
CA ILE A 229 6.98 -16.72 15.50
C ILE A 229 7.68 -17.98 14.99
N VAL A 230 8.25 -18.75 15.92
CA VAL A 230 8.94 -20.01 15.62
C VAL A 230 8.42 -21.09 16.57
N LYS A 231 8.20 -22.28 16.03
CA LYS A 231 7.88 -23.48 16.79
C LYS A 231 8.94 -24.54 16.58
N GLN A 232 8.91 -25.61 17.37
CA GLN A 232 9.80 -26.74 17.27
C GLN A 232 8.99 -28.03 17.03
N THR A 233 9.46 -28.83 16.08
CA THR A 233 8.96 -30.19 15.86
C THR A 233 9.42 -31.13 16.98
N PRO A 234 8.76 -32.28 17.20
CA PRO A 234 9.20 -33.28 18.18
C PRO A 234 10.65 -33.76 17.98
N GLY A 235 11.13 -33.76 16.73
CA GLY A 235 12.53 -34.06 16.39
C GLY A 235 13.51 -32.90 16.64
N GLY A 236 13.10 -31.83 17.32
CA GLY A 236 13.95 -30.69 17.69
C GLY A 236 14.18 -29.66 16.57
N THR A 237 13.61 -29.84 15.38
CA THR A 237 13.83 -28.91 14.27
C THR A 237 12.87 -27.72 14.34
N LYS A 238 13.40 -26.49 14.19
CA LYS A 238 12.60 -25.26 14.17
C LYS A 238 11.81 -25.08 12.87
N VAL A 239 10.61 -24.53 13.01
CA VAL A 239 9.66 -24.29 11.93
C VAL A 239 9.00 -22.92 12.09
N ARG A 240 8.56 -22.35 10.97
CA ARG A 240 7.85 -21.07 10.89
C ARG A 240 6.50 -21.23 10.22
N PRO A 241 5.51 -20.40 10.52
CA PRO A 241 4.25 -20.40 9.78
C PRO A 241 4.47 -19.96 8.33
N VAL A 242 3.62 -20.48 7.44
CA VAL A 242 3.51 -20.08 6.03
C VAL A 242 2.11 -19.54 5.76
N PHE A 243 1.09 -20.24 6.26
CA PHE A 243 -0.32 -19.91 6.09
C PHE A 243 -1.06 -20.26 7.39
N THR A 244 -1.94 -19.38 7.83
CA THR A 244 -2.76 -19.54 9.05
C THR A 244 -4.19 -19.16 8.76
N THR A 245 -5.12 -19.99 9.22
CA THR A 245 -6.56 -19.69 9.32
C THR A 245 -6.96 -19.68 10.79
N ALA A 246 -8.21 -19.33 11.10
CA ALA A 246 -8.73 -19.43 12.47
C ALA A 246 -8.58 -20.85 13.06
N ARG A 247 -8.70 -21.87 12.21
CA ARG A 247 -8.69 -23.27 12.63
C ARG A 247 -7.28 -23.84 12.80
N CYS A 248 -6.37 -23.53 11.88
CA CYS A 248 -5.10 -24.23 11.76
C CYS A 248 -3.98 -23.43 11.09
N THR A 249 -2.76 -23.98 11.12
CA THR A 249 -1.56 -23.35 10.57
C THR A 249 -0.71 -24.37 9.82
N LEU A 250 -0.29 -24.01 8.60
CA LEU A 250 0.76 -24.71 7.86
C LEU A 250 2.11 -24.12 8.21
N PHE A 251 3.05 -24.99 8.55
CA PHE A 251 4.42 -24.64 8.87
C PHE A 251 5.37 -25.13 7.78
N THR A 252 6.54 -24.52 7.72
CA THR A 252 7.69 -25.08 7.00
C THR A 252 8.93 -24.90 7.85
N HIS A 253 9.97 -25.69 7.57
CA HIS A 253 11.26 -25.48 8.20
C HIS A 253 11.77 -24.06 7.98
N LEU A 254 12.53 -23.53 8.94
CA LEU A 254 13.21 -22.26 8.71
C LEU A 254 14.01 -22.36 7.40
N THR A 255 13.82 -21.38 6.51
CA THR A 255 14.38 -21.44 5.16
C THR A 255 15.89 -21.62 5.28
N PRO A 256 16.48 -22.72 4.76
CA PRO A 256 17.91 -22.96 4.89
C PRO A 256 18.71 -21.79 4.32
N ILE A 257 19.87 -21.46 4.91
CA ILE A 257 20.72 -20.34 4.46
C ILE A 257 21.01 -20.41 2.95
N LYS A 258 21.10 -21.62 2.37
CA LYS A 258 21.35 -21.83 0.93
C LYS A 258 20.18 -21.41 0.03
N CYS A 259 18.96 -21.33 0.55
CA CYS A 259 17.75 -20.95 -0.19
C CYS A 259 17.30 -19.50 0.09
N ARG A 260 18.06 -18.77 0.91
CA ARG A 260 17.81 -17.38 1.29
C ARG A 260 18.99 -16.52 0.85
N VAL A 261 18.71 -15.28 0.46
CA VAL A 261 19.76 -14.28 0.25
C VAL A 261 20.35 -13.87 1.61
N ASN A 262 21.67 -14.02 1.80
CA ASN A 262 22.34 -13.60 3.03
C ASN A 262 22.64 -12.09 3.01
N ILE A 263 21.66 -11.29 3.43
CA ILE A 263 21.73 -9.82 3.45
C ILE A 263 22.66 -9.35 4.56
N GLN A 264 23.61 -8.49 4.22
CA GLN A 264 24.48 -7.82 5.19
C GLN A 264 23.77 -6.64 5.86
N ASP A 265 24.16 -6.39 7.10
CA ASP A 265 23.75 -5.20 7.84
C ASP A 265 24.54 -4.00 7.33
N VAL A 266 23.82 -3.08 6.70
CA VAL A 266 24.34 -1.87 6.08
C VAL A 266 23.46 -0.72 6.56
N SER A 267 24.07 0.37 7.02
CA SER A 267 23.32 1.51 7.56
C SER A 267 22.60 2.26 6.44
N GLN A 268 21.58 3.05 6.80
CA GLN A 268 20.86 3.84 5.80
C GLN A 268 21.76 4.85 5.08
N GLU A 269 22.74 5.45 5.79
CA GLU A 269 23.70 6.39 5.22
C GLU A 269 24.57 5.71 4.16
N GLN A 270 25.10 4.53 4.46
CA GLN A 270 25.90 3.75 3.50
C GLN A 270 25.09 3.38 2.26
N ILE A 271 23.79 3.08 2.41
CA ILE A 271 22.92 2.81 1.27
C ILE A 271 22.68 4.08 0.45
N ALA A 272 22.45 5.22 1.11
CA ALA A 272 22.27 6.51 0.44
C ALA A 272 23.52 6.94 -0.35
N GLU A 273 24.72 6.68 0.19
CA GLU A 273 25.99 6.92 -0.50
C GLU A 273 26.17 6.00 -1.73
N ASN A 274 25.84 4.71 -1.59
CA ASN A 274 25.97 3.73 -2.67
C ASN A 274 24.88 3.87 -3.74
N LEU A 275 23.69 4.32 -3.35
CA LEU A 275 22.51 4.45 -4.21
C LEU A 275 21.88 5.85 -4.08
N PRO A 276 22.59 6.93 -4.48
CA PRO A 276 22.10 8.30 -4.31
C PRO A 276 20.85 8.60 -5.15
N ARG A 277 20.52 7.74 -6.11
CA ARG A 277 19.30 7.84 -6.95
C ARG A 277 18.12 7.06 -6.41
N LEU A 278 18.27 6.31 -5.32
CA LEU A 278 17.18 5.58 -4.70
C LEU A 278 16.21 6.59 -4.06
N ARG A 279 14.94 6.53 -4.48
CA ARG A 279 13.91 7.51 -4.09
C ARG A 279 12.95 6.99 -3.03
N ILE A 280 12.97 5.69 -2.76
CA ILE A 280 12.05 5.04 -1.82
C ILE A 280 12.83 4.52 -0.62
N GLY A 281 12.31 4.82 0.57
CA GLY A 281 12.77 4.27 1.83
C GLY A 281 12.09 2.93 2.15
N ARG A 282 12.03 2.59 3.43
CA ARG A 282 11.29 1.43 3.92
C ARG A 282 9.81 1.61 3.67
N ALA A 283 9.17 0.60 3.10
CA ALA A 283 7.72 0.58 3.04
C ALA A 283 7.14 0.41 4.44
N GLU A 284 6.12 1.20 4.74
CA GLU A 284 5.34 1.14 5.97
C GLU A 284 4.20 0.10 5.85
N PRO A 285 3.50 -0.22 6.95
CA PRO A 285 2.30 -1.05 6.89
C PRO A 285 1.22 -0.38 6.03
N VAL A 286 0.62 -1.15 5.14
CA VAL A 286 -0.40 -0.68 4.21
C VAL A 286 -1.70 -1.43 4.39
N LYS A 287 -2.82 -0.72 4.25
CA LYS A 287 -4.17 -1.27 4.24
C LYS A 287 -4.88 -0.93 2.93
N TYR A 288 -5.65 -1.86 2.40
CA TYR A 288 -6.44 -1.67 1.19
C TYR A 288 -7.71 -2.52 1.26
N ILE A 289 -8.80 -2.03 0.67
CA ILE A 289 -10.06 -2.77 0.53
C ILE A 289 -10.23 -3.10 -0.95
N ALA A 290 -10.06 -4.37 -1.29
CA ALA A 290 -10.29 -4.86 -2.63
C ALA A 290 -11.78 -5.10 -2.84
N ASN A 291 -12.30 -4.69 -4.00
CA ASN A 291 -13.66 -4.97 -4.44
C ASN A 291 -13.66 -5.32 -5.95
N LEU A 292 -14.76 -5.91 -6.42
CA LEU A 292 -14.88 -6.35 -7.81
C LEU A 292 -14.77 -5.19 -8.81
N GLU A 293 -15.37 -4.04 -8.51
CA GLU A 293 -15.32 -2.83 -9.34
C GLU A 293 -13.88 -2.42 -9.66
N SER A 294 -13.03 -2.31 -8.63
CA SER A 294 -11.60 -1.96 -8.78
C SER A 294 -10.86 -2.93 -9.68
N ILE A 295 -11.17 -4.24 -9.57
CA ILE A 295 -10.53 -5.28 -10.38
C ILE A 295 -10.97 -5.16 -11.85
N LEU A 296 -12.26 -4.97 -12.11
CA LEU A 296 -12.81 -4.87 -13.46
C LEU A 296 -12.28 -3.63 -14.20
N GLU A 297 -12.18 -2.49 -13.51
CA GLU A 297 -11.63 -1.25 -14.07
C GLU A 297 -10.15 -1.40 -14.46
N ARG A 298 -9.38 -2.17 -13.67
CA ARG A 298 -7.91 -2.17 -13.74
C ARG A 298 -7.33 -3.38 -14.45
N SER A 299 -8.11 -4.43 -14.63
CA SER A 299 -7.66 -5.66 -15.30
C SER A 299 -7.18 -5.36 -16.72
N GLY A 300 -5.89 -5.60 -16.98
CA GLY A 300 -5.27 -5.35 -18.27
C GLY A 300 -4.72 -3.94 -18.49
N MET A 301 -4.83 -3.03 -17.51
CA MET A 301 -4.19 -1.72 -17.60
C MET A 301 -2.66 -1.84 -17.57
N VAL A 302 -2.00 -1.15 -18.51
CA VAL A 302 -0.54 -1.06 -18.55
C VAL A 302 -0.07 -0.01 -17.55
N ARG A 303 0.91 -0.36 -16.73
CA ARG A 303 1.56 0.57 -15.80
C ARG A 303 2.08 1.80 -16.54
N ARG A 304 1.69 2.98 -16.08
CA ARG A 304 2.13 4.26 -16.66
C ARG A 304 3.61 4.55 -16.42
N GLN A 305 4.18 4.01 -15.34
CA GLN A 305 5.58 4.14 -14.98
C GLN A 305 6.19 2.77 -14.66
N THR A 306 7.45 2.58 -15.04
CA THR A 306 8.18 1.37 -14.63
C THR A 306 8.55 1.48 -13.15
N GLN A 307 8.62 0.34 -12.46
CA GLN A 307 8.98 0.32 -11.03
C GLN A 307 10.38 0.93 -10.78
N ARG A 308 11.31 0.78 -11.73
CA ARG A 308 12.61 1.45 -11.68
C ARG A 308 12.49 2.97 -11.78
N ALA A 309 11.56 3.49 -12.58
CA ALA A 309 11.35 4.93 -12.67
C ALA A 309 10.76 5.51 -11.38
N VAL A 310 9.90 4.75 -10.70
CA VAL A 310 9.35 5.09 -9.39
C VAL A 310 10.44 5.04 -8.32
N ALA A 311 11.11 3.90 -8.17
CA ALA A 311 12.12 3.69 -7.13
C ALA A 311 13.44 4.43 -7.38
N GLY A 312 13.75 4.81 -8.62
CA GLY A 312 15.01 5.44 -9.02
C GLY A 312 16.21 4.48 -9.17
N ALA A 313 16.10 3.26 -8.63
CA ALA A 313 17.09 2.18 -8.76
C ALA A 313 16.42 0.85 -9.16
N SER A 314 17.20 -0.13 -9.64
CA SER A 314 16.68 -1.50 -9.79
C SER A 314 16.69 -2.22 -8.44
N ALA A 315 15.80 -3.20 -8.25
CA ALA A 315 15.83 -4.02 -7.04
C ALA A 315 17.19 -4.72 -6.87
N ALA A 316 17.80 -5.17 -7.97
CA ALA A 316 19.14 -5.75 -7.95
C ALA A 316 20.20 -4.78 -7.39
N ASP A 317 20.10 -3.47 -7.67
CA ASP A 317 21.02 -2.47 -7.10
C ASP A 317 20.87 -2.38 -5.58
N VAL A 318 19.64 -2.44 -5.06
CA VAL A 318 19.37 -2.47 -3.61
C VAL A 318 19.95 -3.72 -2.96
N PHE A 319 19.78 -4.90 -3.59
CA PHE A 319 20.43 -6.12 -3.09
C PHE A 319 21.97 -6.01 -3.11
N ARG A 320 22.58 -5.38 -4.13
CA ARG A 320 24.04 -5.16 -4.16
C ARG A 320 24.50 -4.21 -3.06
N ALA A 321 23.76 -3.15 -2.78
CA ALA A 321 24.05 -2.23 -1.67
C ALA A 321 24.01 -2.95 -0.31
N HIS A 322 23.27 -4.05 -0.20
CA HIS A 322 23.26 -4.96 0.94
C HIS A 322 24.32 -6.09 0.88
N GLY A 323 25.39 -5.89 0.10
CA GLY A 323 26.53 -6.81 0.03
C GLY A 323 26.29 -8.08 -0.80
N ILE A 324 25.20 -8.15 -1.57
CA ILE A 324 24.90 -9.33 -2.39
C ILE A 324 25.58 -9.22 -3.75
N ALA A 325 26.51 -10.12 -4.03
CA ALA A 325 27.10 -10.26 -5.35
C ALA A 325 26.05 -10.80 -6.35
N ILE A 326 25.60 -9.96 -7.29
CA ILE A 326 24.65 -10.33 -8.33
C ILE A 326 25.32 -10.23 -9.70
N ILE A 327 25.55 -11.40 -10.31
CA ILE A 327 25.98 -11.53 -11.70
C ILE A 327 24.91 -10.90 -12.61
N PRO A 328 25.28 -10.12 -13.65
CA PRO A 328 24.30 -9.44 -14.52
C PRO A 328 23.17 -10.34 -15.06
N ALA A 329 23.49 -11.59 -15.44
CA ALA A 329 22.50 -12.57 -15.91
C ALA A 329 21.42 -12.91 -14.87
N HIS A 330 21.72 -12.75 -13.58
CA HIS A 330 20.82 -13.03 -12.46
C HIS A 330 20.09 -11.80 -11.92
N SER A 331 20.34 -10.60 -12.48
CA SER A 331 19.65 -9.37 -12.08
C SER A 331 18.13 -9.48 -12.24
N ARG A 332 17.66 -10.23 -13.24
CA ARG A 332 16.23 -10.51 -13.48
C ARG A 332 15.55 -11.31 -12.37
N PHE A 333 16.29 -11.94 -11.47
CA PHE A 333 15.71 -12.67 -10.34
C PHE A 333 15.45 -11.78 -9.12
N LYS A 334 15.74 -10.47 -9.22
CA LYS A 334 15.43 -9.47 -8.19
C LYS A 334 14.41 -8.49 -8.75
N HIS A 335 13.25 -8.45 -8.14
CA HIS A 335 12.11 -7.67 -8.58
C HIS A 335 11.75 -6.60 -7.55
N TRP A 336 11.19 -5.50 -8.03
CA TRP A 336 10.36 -4.66 -7.19
C TRP A 336 9.02 -5.40 -7.03
N ALA A 337 8.73 -5.91 -5.85
CA ALA A 337 7.44 -6.51 -5.52
C ALA A 337 6.50 -5.43 -5.01
N HIS A 338 5.21 -5.53 -5.37
CA HIS A 338 4.21 -4.65 -4.76
C HIS A 338 3.78 -5.21 -3.40
N LEU A 339 3.42 -4.35 -2.47
CA LEU A 339 2.72 -4.81 -1.27
C LEU A 339 1.26 -5.14 -1.62
N ILE A 340 0.60 -4.24 -2.36
CA ILE A 340 -0.72 -4.46 -2.97
C ILE A 340 -0.57 -4.46 -4.50
N ALA A 341 -0.99 -5.53 -5.16
CA ALA A 341 -0.85 -5.70 -6.60
C ALA A 341 -1.40 -4.50 -7.39
N HIS A 342 -0.73 -4.14 -8.49
CA HIS A 342 -1.17 -3.04 -9.35
C HIS A 342 -2.57 -3.25 -9.95
N PHE A 343 -2.98 -4.50 -10.20
CA PHE A 343 -4.31 -4.80 -10.74
C PHE A 343 -5.40 -4.76 -9.64
N LEU A 344 -5.00 -4.73 -8.37
CA LEU A 344 -5.90 -4.56 -7.24
C LEU A 344 -6.03 -3.06 -6.91
N ALA A 345 -4.92 -2.39 -6.60
CA ALA A 345 -4.91 -1.01 -6.11
C ALA A 345 -4.11 -0.05 -7.00
N GLU A 346 -4.60 1.20 -7.13
CA GLU A 346 -3.76 2.34 -7.42
C GLU A 346 -3.15 2.87 -6.11
N PRO A 347 -1.93 3.45 -6.13
CA PRO A 347 -1.25 3.91 -4.91
C PRO A 347 -2.07 4.85 -4.02
N GLN A 348 -3.00 5.62 -4.59
CA GLN A 348 -3.83 6.55 -3.81
C GLN A 348 -4.97 5.89 -3.03
N ASP A 349 -5.35 4.66 -3.37
CA ASP A 349 -6.41 3.93 -2.65
C ASP A 349 -5.83 3.19 -1.43
N ILE A 350 -4.50 3.16 -1.32
CA ILE A 350 -3.79 2.48 -0.26
C ILE A 350 -3.69 3.41 0.94
N LEU A 351 -4.10 2.90 2.10
CA LEU A 351 -4.08 3.62 3.35
C LEU A 351 -2.80 3.28 4.14
N THR A 352 -2.09 4.31 4.59
CA THR A 352 -0.94 4.24 5.50
C THR A 352 -1.29 4.86 6.85
N LYS A 353 -0.39 4.72 7.84
CA LYS A 353 -0.57 5.32 9.17
C LYS A 353 -0.62 6.86 9.10
N ASP A 354 0.20 7.44 8.24
CA ASP A 354 0.21 8.88 7.96
C ASP A 354 -0.31 9.14 6.53
N PRO A 355 -1.57 9.62 6.37
CA PRO A 355 -2.19 9.83 5.07
C PRO A 355 -1.61 11.01 4.28
N GLU A 356 -0.76 11.83 4.92
CA GLU A 356 -0.06 12.96 4.29
C GLU A 356 1.30 12.56 3.69
N GLN A 357 1.81 11.38 4.05
CA GLN A 357 3.05 10.84 3.48
C GLN A 357 2.81 10.06 2.19
N GLU A 358 3.83 10.04 1.33
CA GLU A 358 3.78 9.26 0.08
C GLU A 358 3.76 7.76 0.39
N VAL A 359 2.77 7.06 -0.13
CA VAL A 359 2.64 5.62 0.03
C VAL A 359 3.73 4.90 -0.77
N ILE A 360 4.62 4.19 -0.08
CA ILE A 360 5.61 3.30 -0.71
C ILE A 360 4.99 1.90 -0.86
N ASN A 361 4.41 1.63 -2.03
CA ASN A 361 3.82 0.31 -2.37
C ASN A 361 4.82 -0.63 -3.08
N LEU A 362 6.12 -0.44 -2.90
CA LEU A 362 7.15 -1.25 -3.55
C LEU A 362 8.24 -1.65 -2.56
N ILE A 363 8.62 -2.93 -2.58
CA ILE A 363 9.74 -3.47 -1.80
C ILE A 363 10.69 -4.27 -2.68
N PRO A 364 12.00 -4.31 -2.40
CA PRO A 364 12.90 -5.20 -3.11
C PRO A 364 12.63 -6.64 -2.68
N SER A 365 12.46 -7.54 -3.64
CA SER A 365 12.16 -8.94 -3.41
C SER A 365 12.85 -9.83 -4.44
N THR A 366 12.95 -11.11 -4.16
CA THR A 366 13.25 -12.13 -5.17
C THR A 366 12.06 -12.32 -6.10
N ALA A 367 12.31 -12.79 -7.32
CA ALA A 367 11.24 -13.10 -8.26
C ALA A 367 10.34 -14.21 -7.70
N GLU A 368 10.92 -15.25 -7.08
CA GLU A 368 10.19 -16.39 -6.52
C GLU A 368 9.25 -15.97 -5.38
N ALA A 369 9.71 -15.12 -4.45
CA ALA A 369 8.84 -14.60 -3.40
C ALA A 369 7.71 -13.72 -3.96
N ASN A 370 7.97 -12.92 -4.99
CA ASN A 370 6.92 -12.14 -5.66
C ASN A 370 5.88 -13.04 -6.35
N TYR A 371 6.31 -14.16 -6.97
CA TYR A 371 5.37 -15.14 -7.52
C TYR A 371 4.54 -15.84 -6.44
N ASN A 372 5.12 -16.11 -5.27
CA ASN A 372 4.37 -16.68 -4.15
C ASN A 372 3.24 -15.75 -3.70
N THR A 373 3.49 -14.44 -3.59
CA THR A 373 2.46 -13.45 -3.29
C THR A 373 1.38 -13.45 -4.37
N LEU A 374 1.77 -13.35 -5.64
CA LEU A 374 0.83 -13.35 -6.77
C LEU A 374 -0.08 -14.58 -6.76
N GLU A 375 0.50 -15.78 -6.64
CA GLU A 375 -0.21 -17.05 -6.82
C GLU A 375 -1.04 -17.44 -5.61
N ALA A 376 -0.54 -17.28 -4.38
CA ALA A 376 -1.25 -17.72 -3.19
C ALA A 376 -2.26 -16.69 -2.67
N ILE A 377 -2.03 -15.40 -2.95
CA ILE A 377 -2.75 -14.28 -2.32
C ILE A 377 -3.50 -13.47 -3.36
N GLU A 378 -2.80 -12.87 -4.32
CA GLU A 378 -3.41 -11.87 -5.22
C GLU A 378 -4.41 -12.50 -6.21
N LEU A 379 -4.09 -13.68 -6.76
CA LEU A 379 -5.03 -14.42 -7.61
C LEU A 379 -6.22 -14.96 -6.82
N PHE A 380 -6.02 -15.40 -5.58
CA PHE A 380 -7.13 -15.81 -4.71
C PHE A 380 -8.11 -14.67 -4.47
N ILE A 381 -7.62 -13.48 -4.09
CA ILE A 381 -8.47 -12.29 -3.89
C ILE A 381 -9.28 -12.00 -5.14
N LYS A 382 -8.63 -12.07 -6.31
CA LYS A 382 -9.27 -11.82 -7.58
C LYS A 382 -10.37 -12.83 -7.86
N ASP A 383 -10.07 -14.12 -7.76
CA ASP A 383 -11.03 -15.18 -8.09
C ASP A 383 -12.20 -15.14 -7.10
N LYS A 384 -11.94 -14.94 -5.80
CA LYS A 384 -12.97 -14.84 -4.75
C LYS A 384 -13.94 -13.67 -4.97
N LEU A 385 -13.44 -12.51 -5.40
CA LEU A 385 -14.29 -11.35 -5.73
C LEU A 385 -15.04 -11.53 -7.07
N MET A 386 -14.49 -12.29 -8.01
CA MET A 386 -15.14 -12.61 -9.28
C MET A 386 -16.29 -13.61 -9.13
N ASP A 387 -16.29 -14.42 -8.08
CA ASP A 387 -17.37 -15.36 -7.76
C ASP A 387 -18.61 -14.67 -7.16
N GLU A 388 -18.54 -13.35 -6.88
CA GLU A 388 -19.64 -12.50 -6.39
C GLU A 388 -20.28 -12.91 -5.05
N ILE A 389 -19.72 -13.90 -4.35
CA ILE A 389 -20.13 -14.28 -2.98
C ILE A 389 -19.56 -13.29 -1.94
N THR A 390 -18.42 -12.68 -2.25
CA THR A 390 -17.72 -11.73 -1.38
C THR A 390 -17.73 -10.34 -2.02
N ASP A 391 -18.27 -9.35 -1.31
CA ASP A 391 -18.31 -7.96 -1.81
C ASP A 391 -16.93 -7.30 -1.78
N GLN A 392 -16.19 -7.53 -0.70
CA GLN A 392 -14.92 -6.88 -0.43
C GLN A 392 -13.99 -7.73 0.43
N ILE A 393 -12.69 -7.58 0.19
CA ILE A 393 -11.63 -8.21 1.00
C ILE A 393 -10.73 -7.11 1.56
N HIS A 394 -10.63 -7.06 2.89
CA HIS A 394 -9.73 -6.16 3.61
C HIS A 394 -8.34 -6.79 3.63
N ILE A 395 -7.37 -6.07 3.11
CA ILE A 395 -5.99 -6.51 2.96
C ILE A 395 -5.11 -5.62 3.84
N HIS A 396 -4.38 -6.23 4.75
CA HIS A 396 -3.36 -5.55 5.55
C HIS A 396 -2.01 -6.22 5.32
N VAL A 397 -1.02 -5.43 4.90
CA VAL A 397 0.34 -5.94 4.64
C VAL A 397 1.32 -5.25 5.57
N GLN A 398 1.96 -6.05 6.42
CA GLN A 398 2.96 -5.61 7.38
C GLN A 398 4.35 -6.09 6.94
N PRO A 399 5.21 -5.19 6.42
CA PRO A 399 6.62 -5.51 6.23
C PRO A 399 7.35 -5.51 7.58
N ILE A 400 8.20 -6.50 7.80
CA ILE A 400 9.02 -6.66 8.99
C ILE A 400 10.49 -6.53 8.58
N TYR A 401 11.22 -5.62 9.21
CA TYR A 401 12.63 -5.36 8.96
C TYR A 401 13.45 -5.62 10.24
N SER A 402 14.61 -6.24 10.10
CA SER A 402 15.67 -6.17 11.10
C SER A 402 16.52 -4.92 10.87
N GLU A 403 16.91 -4.26 11.96
CA GLU A 403 17.88 -3.14 11.98
C GLU A 403 17.51 -2.02 11.01
N GLU A 404 18.40 -1.62 10.10
CA GLU A 404 18.26 -0.50 9.16
C GLU A 404 18.11 -0.90 7.67
N ARG A 405 18.01 -2.20 7.39
CA ARG A 405 17.85 -2.78 6.05
C ARG A 405 16.66 -2.23 5.25
N LEU A 406 16.80 -2.07 3.93
CA LEU A 406 15.70 -1.72 3.03
C LEU A 406 14.93 -2.94 2.49
N ILE A 407 15.48 -4.14 2.64
CA ILE A 407 14.86 -5.39 2.22
C ILE A 407 14.19 -6.03 3.44
N PRO A 408 12.85 -6.23 3.44
CA PRO A 408 12.17 -6.84 4.58
C PRO A 408 12.62 -8.30 4.79
N ASP A 409 12.62 -8.75 6.03
CA ASP A 409 12.85 -10.15 6.38
C ASP A 409 11.59 -11.00 6.19
N SER A 410 10.42 -10.40 6.39
CA SER A 410 9.12 -11.03 6.19
C SER A 410 8.09 -9.99 5.79
N LEU A 411 7.10 -10.41 5.01
CA LEU A 411 5.83 -9.73 4.82
C LEU A 411 4.76 -10.59 5.48
N VAL A 412 3.92 -9.96 6.30
CA VAL A 412 2.73 -10.59 6.87
C VAL A 412 1.53 -10.01 6.16
N TYR A 413 0.84 -10.84 5.39
CA TYR A 413 -0.41 -10.49 4.73
C TYR A 413 -1.55 -11.01 5.58
N THR A 414 -2.43 -10.13 6.02
CA THR A 414 -3.69 -10.48 6.68
C THR A 414 -4.84 -10.14 5.75
N LEU A 415 -5.69 -11.13 5.49
CA LEU A 415 -6.90 -10.99 4.69
C LEU A 415 -8.10 -11.20 5.60
N ASP A 416 -9.04 -10.27 5.58
CA ASP A 416 -10.29 -10.34 6.34
C ASP A 416 -11.46 -10.06 5.39
N TRP A 417 -12.49 -10.90 5.42
CA TRP A 417 -13.69 -10.67 4.63
C TRP A 417 -14.91 -11.31 5.28
N ILE A 418 -16.08 -10.98 4.73
CA ILE A 418 -17.35 -11.51 5.18
C ILE A 418 -18.06 -12.11 3.97
N GLU A 419 -18.57 -13.33 4.13
CA GLU A 419 -19.42 -13.99 3.14
C GLU A 419 -20.84 -14.09 3.67
N CYS A 420 -21.82 -13.98 2.77
CA CYS A 420 -23.20 -14.33 3.05
C CYS A 420 -23.42 -15.75 2.54
N ASP A 421 -23.77 -16.67 3.44
CA ASP A 421 -24.09 -18.03 3.06
C ASP A 421 -25.43 -18.11 2.30
N LEU A 422 -25.78 -19.30 1.82
CA LEU A 422 -27.04 -19.54 1.10
C LEU A 422 -28.29 -19.36 1.98
N ASN A 423 -28.13 -19.35 3.30
CA ASN A 423 -29.19 -19.15 4.28
C ASN A 423 -29.36 -17.68 4.70
N GLY A 424 -28.47 -16.79 4.24
CA GLY A 424 -28.48 -15.37 4.56
C GLY A 424 -27.66 -15.00 5.80
N GLU A 425 -26.83 -15.91 6.31
CA GLU A 425 -25.97 -15.72 7.47
C GLU A 425 -24.60 -15.20 7.08
N TYR A 426 -24.05 -14.30 7.91
CA TYR A 426 -22.79 -13.62 7.62
C TYR A 426 -21.63 -14.27 8.36
N GLU A 427 -20.65 -14.75 7.61
CA GLU A 427 -19.51 -15.47 8.15
C GLU A 427 -18.21 -14.65 8.15
N LYS A 428 -17.55 -14.69 9.32
CA LYS A 428 -16.20 -14.21 9.67
C LYS A 428 -15.01 -14.96 9.06
N HIS A 429 -14.43 -14.56 7.92
CA HIS A 429 -13.20 -15.19 7.43
C HIS A 429 -11.94 -14.36 7.73
N ASN A 430 -10.86 -15.05 8.14
CA ASN A 430 -9.53 -14.48 8.34
C ASN A 430 -8.43 -15.45 7.89
N GLU A 431 -7.48 -14.92 7.12
CA GLU A 431 -6.28 -15.63 6.67
C GLU A 431 -5.02 -14.80 6.92
N VAL A 432 -3.92 -15.48 7.26
CA VAL A 432 -2.60 -14.85 7.41
C VAL A 432 -1.54 -15.61 6.63
N PHE A 433 -0.86 -14.93 5.71
CA PHE A 433 0.29 -15.44 4.95
C PHE A 433 1.60 -14.81 5.40
N PHE A 434 2.65 -15.63 5.41
CA PHE A 434 4.01 -15.22 5.77
C PHE A 434 4.95 -15.41 4.57
N ILE A 435 5.20 -14.33 3.83
CA ILE A 435 6.09 -14.32 2.66
C ILE A 435 7.48 -13.84 3.08
N ASN A 436 8.54 -14.56 2.71
CA ASN A 436 9.91 -14.08 2.87
C ASN A 436 10.39 -13.48 1.54
N PRO A 437 10.56 -12.14 1.44
CA PRO A 437 11.03 -11.49 0.20
C PRO A 437 12.39 -11.98 -0.30
N GLN A 438 13.21 -12.53 0.59
CA GLN A 438 14.58 -12.96 0.34
C GLN A 438 14.68 -14.44 -0.08
N SER A 439 13.54 -15.13 -0.19
CA SER A 439 13.47 -16.57 -0.47
C SER A 439 13.52 -16.88 -1.97
N HIS A 440 14.45 -17.74 -2.38
CA HIS A 440 14.48 -18.31 -3.73
C HIS A 440 13.55 -19.53 -3.90
N PHE A 441 12.79 -19.87 -2.86
CA PHE A 441 11.83 -20.97 -2.90
C PHE A 441 10.45 -20.48 -3.37
N ARG A 442 9.94 -21.08 -4.44
CA ARG A 442 8.58 -20.87 -4.96
C ARG A 442 7.65 -21.96 -4.43
N LEU A 443 6.41 -21.61 -4.10
CA LEU A 443 5.38 -22.57 -3.68
C LEU A 443 5.06 -23.54 -4.82
N THR A 444 5.05 -24.84 -4.52
CA THR A 444 4.74 -25.89 -5.50
C THR A 444 3.22 -26.08 -5.65
N LYS A 445 2.80 -26.79 -6.70
CA LYS A 445 1.39 -27.16 -6.89
C LYS A 445 0.80 -27.91 -5.68
N SER A 446 1.55 -28.85 -5.11
CA SER A 446 1.13 -29.59 -3.92
C SER A 446 0.92 -28.68 -2.70
N MET A 447 1.78 -27.67 -2.51
CA MET A 447 1.60 -26.68 -1.46
C MET A 447 0.34 -25.82 -1.66
N HIS A 448 0.08 -25.38 -2.90
CA HIS A 448 -1.14 -24.65 -3.24
C HIS A 448 -2.40 -25.48 -3.01
N GLN A 449 -2.37 -26.78 -3.32
CA GLN A 449 -3.45 -27.71 -3.01
C GLN A 449 -3.68 -27.83 -1.50
N SER A 450 -2.62 -27.94 -0.69
CA SER A 450 -2.74 -27.95 0.77
C SER A 450 -3.36 -26.66 1.32
N ILE A 451 -2.99 -25.50 0.75
CA ILE A 451 -3.57 -24.21 1.12
C ILE A 451 -5.06 -24.19 0.76
N ALA A 452 -5.43 -24.57 -0.47
CA ALA A 452 -6.82 -24.61 -0.91
C ALA A 452 -7.71 -25.50 -0.02
N LEU A 453 -7.24 -26.70 0.34
CA LEU A 453 -7.95 -27.59 1.26
C LEU A 453 -8.22 -26.94 2.63
N LEU A 454 -7.29 -26.12 3.13
CA LEU A 454 -7.48 -25.42 4.40
C LEU A 454 -8.43 -24.22 4.30
N ARG A 455 -8.54 -23.59 3.11
CA ARG A 455 -9.54 -22.56 2.86
C ARG A 455 -10.94 -23.17 2.90
N GLU A 456 -11.15 -24.23 2.12
CA GLU A 456 -12.42 -24.99 2.10
C GLU A 456 -12.80 -25.51 3.49
N ALA A 457 -11.83 -25.96 4.28
CA ALA A 457 -12.08 -26.43 5.65
C ALA A 457 -12.34 -25.32 6.67
N GLY A 458 -11.88 -24.09 6.39
CA GLY A 458 -12.21 -22.90 7.16
C GLY A 458 -13.68 -22.55 6.99
N ASP A 459 -14.16 -22.59 5.74
CA ASP A 459 -15.54 -22.28 5.34
C ASP A 459 -16.58 -23.30 5.87
N ILE A 460 -16.15 -24.50 6.29
CA ILE A 460 -17.04 -25.56 6.83
C ILE A 460 -17.10 -25.54 8.37
N ALA A 461 -16.05 -25.10 9.05
CA ALA A 461 -16.00 -25.15 10.52
C ALA A 461 -16.91 -24.10 11.18
N SER A 462 -17.09 -22.97 10.52
CA SER A 462 -18.02 -21.89 10.84
C SER A 462 -19.50 -22.28 10.77
N SER A 463 -19.88 -23.07 9.77
CA SER A 463 -21.26 -23.56 9.59
C SER A 463 -21.63 -24.64 10.61
N THR A 464 -20.65 -25.34 11.19
CA THR A 464 -20.90 -26.43 12.14
C THR A 464 -20.98 -25.95 13.61
N GLU A 465 -20.38 -24.80 13.96
CA GLU A 465 -20.50 -24.24 15.32
C GLU A 465 -21.90 -23.67 15.61
N MET A 466 -22.67 -23.30 14.58
CA MET A 466 -24.06 -22.83 14.74
C MET A 466 -25.05 -23.97 15.02
N ASP A 467 -24.88 -25.14 14.39
CA ASP A 467 -25.75 -26.31 14.64
C ASP A 467 -25.55 -26.91 16.05
N ALA A 468 -24.35 -26.76 16.62
CA ALA A 468 -24.04 -27.28 17.96
C ALA A 468 -24.72 -26.47 19.08
N ASP A 469 -24.90 -25.16 18.90
CA ASP A 469 -25.58 -24.30 19.87
C ASP A 469 -27.12 -24.42 19.81
N GLU A 470 -27.70 -24.70 18.63
CA GLU A 470 -29.14 -25.00 18.51
C GLU A 470 -29.53 -26.37 19.09
N HIS A 471 -28.65 -27.37 19.03
CA HIS A 471 -28.87 -28.66 19.68
C HIS A 471 -28.66 -28.64 21.20
N ASN A 472 -27.82 -27.74 21.73
CA ASN A 472 -27.69 -27.54 23.17
C ASN A 472 -28.86 -26.75 23.78
N ALA A 473 -29.46 -25.81 23.04
CA ALA A 473 -30.65 -25.10 23.48
C ALA A 473 -31.89 -26.02 23.59
N ASN A 474 -32.02 -27.02 22.72
CA ASN A 474 -33.13 -27.98 22.74
C ASN A 474 -32.98 -29.11 23.77
N ASN A 475 -31.77 -29.41 24.26
CA ASN A 475 -31.55 -30.41 25.31
C ASN A 475 -31.69 -29.85 26.74
N LEU A 476 -31.61 -28.52 26.93
CA LEU A 476 -31.80 -27.88 28.23
C LEU A 476 -33.27 -27.60 28.61
N MET A 477 -34.23 -27.77 27.68
CA MET A 477 -35.67 -27.66 27.96
C MET A 477 -36.38 -28.99 28.30
N ARG A 478 -35.67 -30.12 28.41
CA ARG A 478 -36.28 -31.44 28.71
C ARG A 478 -35.72 -32.16 29.94
N ILE A 479 -35.39 -31.45 31.02
CA ILE A 479 -35.13 -32.06 32.35
C ILE A 479 -35.60 -31.04 33.40
N LYS A 480 -36.86 -30.98 33.83
CA LYS A 480 -37.52 -31.69 34.97
C LYS A 480 -38.62 -30.75 35.52
N PRO A 481 -39.54 -31.19 36.39
CA PRO A 481 -40.32 -32.43 36.45
C PRO A 481 -41.79 -32.22 36.03
#